data_AF-A0A1M5I196-F1
#
_entry.id   AF-A0A1M5I196-F1
#
_cell.length_a   1.000
_cell.length_b   1.000
_cell.length_c   1.000
_cell.angle_alpha   90.00
_cell.angle_beta   90.00
_cell.angle_gamma   90.00
#
_symmetry.space_group_name_H-M   'P 1'
#
loop_
_entity.id
_entity.type
_entity.pdbx_description
1 polymer ?
#
loop_
_entity_poly.entity_id
_entity_poly.type
_entity_poly.pdbx_seq_one_letter_code
_entity_poly.pdbx_strand_id
1 'polypeptide(L)'
;MRAFYIVGTAIVIAAVCAYFFMAGQPQSSLPTETELETVNADSTTVGNSDALSTSSDVTADSIVTNADQAETTMYQPDTNRADSGKNIDDDWCIANTELADSDFQLAQEQKREWDLARGDISLVVVKANPDAPNADYIQPYIELSKDDLIAHAKNDDKYALLVLAQRPDIDSKDRERAAKQLVILGQTSQPLSLLIIHEISQAQVAYQKENAVVPEVKKHVANTLSYVKYGLTRKDPTALLTYLLFVKQHHEGQFVFDPESVLSDEELSRIDSHTQKLTDMLDSRRAKRYLPPIQDVEIPAIAYHDYDYELARAHHLYDTYLTNSRTIKALYPEATERSPCVETILSHVGSAAK
;
A
#
# COMPACT_ATOMS: atom_id res chain seq x y z
N MET A 1 20.72 -30.42 -17.15
CA MET A 1 19.71 -29.33 -17.17
C MET A 1 19.44 -28.69 -15.80
N ARG A 2 19.50 -29.40 -14.65
CA ARG A 2 19.30 -28.78 -13.32
C ARG A 2 20.42 -27.83 -12.85
N ALA A 3 21.65 -27.96 -13.37
CA ALA A 3 22.78 -27.11 -12.98
C ALA A 3 22.75 -25.69 -13.59
N PHE A 4 22.06 -25.50 -14.73
CA PHE A 4 21.99 -24.18 -15.38
C PHE A 4 20.95 -23.25 -14.75
N TYR A 5 19.91 -23.82 -14.11
CA TYR A 5 18.88 -23.05 -13.42
C TYR A 5 19.39 -22.42 -12.11
N ILE A 6 20.31 -23.09 -11.41
CA ILE A 6 20.87 -22.62 -10.13
C ILE A 6 21.88 -21.49 -10.34
N VAL A 7 22.64 -21.54 -11.44
CA VAL A 7 23.58 -20.46 -11.78
C VAL A 7 22.84 -19.22 -12.30
N GLY A 8 21.74 -19.41 -13.04
CA GLY A 8 20.90 -18.30 -13.53
C GLY A 8 20.23 -17.52 -12.40
N THR A 9 19.65 -18.19 -11.40
CA THR A 9 19.01 -17.51 -10.26
C THR A 9 20.00 -16.82 -9.33
N ALA A 10 21.19 -17.40 -9.11
CA ALA A 10 22.23 -16.77 -8.31
C ALA A 10 22.76 -15.47 -8.94
N ILE A 11 22.82 -15.39 -10.27
CA ILE A 11 23.28 -14.19 -10.98
C ILE A 11 22.21 -13.09 -10.95
N VAL A 12 20.93 -13.43 -11.08
CA VAL A 12 19.82 -12.46 -10.98
C VAL A 12 19.72 -11.89 -9.56
N ILE A 13 19.86 -12.73 -8.53
CA ILE A 13 19.87 -12.27 -7.13
C ILE A 13 21.09 -11.38 -6.85
N ALA A 14 22.27 -11.74 -7.36
CA ALA A 14 23.47 -10.90 -7.22
C ALA A 14 23.35 -9.55 -7.94
N ALA A 15 22.69 -9.51 -9.10
CA ALA A 15 22.46 -8.27 -9.86
C ALA A 15 21.42 -7.36 -9.17
N VAL A 16 20.34 -7.94 -8.63
CA VAL A 16 19.33 -7.20 -7.83
C VAL A 16 19.96 -6.67 -6.55
N CYS A 17 20.74 -7.48 -5.83
CA CYS A 17 21.47 -7.02 -4.64
C CYS A 17 22.47 -5.90 -4.98
N ALA A 18 23.27 -6.04 -6.05
CA ALA A 18 24.24 -5.02 -6.45
C ALA A 18 23.57 -3.69 -6.85
N TYR A 19 22.38 -3.72 -7.45
CA TYR A 19 21.59 -2.54 -7.77
C TYR A 19 21.14 -1.77 -6.51
N PHE A 20 20.72 -2.48 -5.46
CA PHE A 20 20.39 -1.85 -4.18
C PHE A 20 21.62 -1.34 -3.40
N PHE A 21 22.79 -1.96 -3.57
CA PHE A 21 24.02 -1.53 -2.88
C PHE A 21 24.68 -0.26 -3.46
N MET A 22 24.37 0.13 -4.71
CA MET A 22 24.97 1.32 -5.34
C MET A 22 24.10 2.59 -5.30
N ALA A 23 22.83 2.50 -4.89
CA ALA A 23 22.02 3.68 -4.58
C ALA A 23 22.48 4.29 -3.25
N GLY A 24 23.29 5.34 -3.33
CA GLY A 24 23.90 6.02 -2.18
C GLY A 24 22.90 6.29 -1.05
N GLN A 25 23.28 5.87 0.16
CA GLN A 25 22.48 6.00 1.38
C GLN A 25 22.24 7.48 1.74
N PRO A 26 20.97 7.93 1.88
CA PRO A 26 20.68 8.96 2.86
C PRO A 26 20.55 8.33 4.25
N GLN A 27 21.06 9.02 5.26
CA GLN A 27 20.76 8.70 6.65
C GLN A 27 19.26 8.90 6.89
N SER A 28 18.53 7.81 7.17
CA SER A 28 17.10 7.84 7.49
C SER A 28 16.89 8.08 8.99
N SER A 29 17.04 9.33 9.42
CA SER A 29 16.33 9.86 10.57
C SER A 29 15.01 10.48 10.09
N LEU A 30 13.98 10.48 10.95
CA LEU A 30 12.85 11.39 10.78
C LEU A 30 13.40 12.80 10.46
N PRO A 31 12.92 13.50 9.42
CA PRO A 31 13.42 14.82 9.11
C PRO A 31 13.17 15.72 10.32
N THR A 32 14.25 16.27 10.85
CA THR A 32 14.18 17.30 11.91
C THR A 32 13.65 18.58 11.26
N GLU A 33 12.94 19.45 12.00
CA GLU A 33 12.31 20.68 11.48
C GLU A 33 13.23 21.52 10.57
N THR A 34 14.54 21.46 10.79
CA THR A 34 15.58 22.19 10.07
C THR A 34 15.77 21.77 8.60
N GLU A 35 15.44 20.54 8.19
CA GLU A 35 15.61 20.09 6.79
C GLU A 35 14.51 20.57 5.83
N LEU A 36 13.42 21.14 6.35
CA LEU A 36 12.35 21.73 5.53
C LEU A 36 12.37 23.27 5.48
N GLU A 37 13.12 23.95 6.35
CA GLU A 37 13.25 25.42 6.28
C GLU A 37 14.14 25.89 5.12
N THR A 38 15.09 25.07 4.66
CA THR A 38 16.02 25.43 3.57
C THR A 38 15.39 25.48 2.18
N VAL A 39 14.14 25.04 2.02
CA VAL A 39 13.40 25.13 0.74
C VAL A 39 12.56 26.41 0.64
N ASN A 40 12.36 27.14 1.75
CA ASN A 40 11.59 28.39 1.76
C ASN A 40 12.43 29.67 1.73
N ALA A 41 13.77 29.55 1.69
CA ALA A 41 14.66 30.70 1.57
C ALA A 41 15.89 30.38 0.72
N ASP A 42 15.75 30.35 -0.61
CA ASP A 42 16.68 31.10 -1.45
C ASP A 42 16.15 31.32 -2.87
N SER A 43 15.95 32.58 -3.21
CA SER A 43 15.78 33.09 -4.56
C SER A 43 16.76 34.23 -4.69
N THR A 44 17.92 33.98 -5.29
CA THR A 44 18.57 34.74 -6.37
C THR A 44 20.07 34.47 -6.38
N THR A 45 20.58 33.82 -7.43
CA THR A 45 21.65 34.39 -8.27
C THR A 45 21.97 33.50 -9.46
N VAL A 46 22.19 34.17 -10.59
CA VAL A 46 22.64 33.66 -11.90
C VAL A 46 24.10 33.23 -11.82
N GLY A 47 24.45 32.12 -12.49
CA GLY A 47 25.84 31.75 -12.75
C GLY A 47 26.00 30.51 -13.62
N ASN A 48 26.31 30.73 -14.90
CA ASN A 48 26.77 29.71 -15.86
C ASN A 48 27.98 28.92 -15.35
N SER A 49 28.00 27.62 -15.62
CA SER A 49 29.20 26.94 -16.14
C SER A 49 28.88 25.52 -16.63
N ASP A 50 29.28 25.25 -17.87
CA ASP A 50 29.41 23.94 -18.49
C ASP A 50 30.21 22.95 -17.64
N ALA A 51 29.78 21.68 -17.61
CA ALA A 51 30.68 20.53 -17.61
C ALA A 51 29.93 19.23 -17.98
N LEU A 52 30.26 18.73 -19.16
CA LEU A 52 30.37 17.34 -19.58
C LEU A 52 30.36 16.30 -18.42
N SER A 53 29.54 15.25 -18.52
CA SER A 53 30.00 13.87 -18.76
C SER A 53 28.92 12.79 -18.61
N THR A 54 28.99 11.85 -19.56
CA THR A 54 28.70 10.42 -19.46
C THR A 54 27.25 9.98 -19.22
N SER A 55 26.53 9.95 -20.33
CA SER A 55 25.63 8.86 -20.75
C SER A 55 26.12 7.48 -20.31
N SER A 56 25.26 6.78 -19.57
CA SER A 56 25.19 5.31 -19.56
C SER A 56 23.72 4.91 -19.44
N ASP A 57 23.10 4.72 -20.61
CA ASP A 57 21.94 3.85 -20.80
C ASP A 57 22.26 2.47 -20.22
N VAL A 58 21.53 2.01 -19.19
CA VAL A 58 21.21 0.59 -18.99
C VAL A 58 19.85 0.47 -18.29
N THR A 59 18.98 -0.28 -18.97
CA THR A 59 17.65 -0.77 -18.62
C THR A 59 17.50 -1.30 -17.20
N ALA A 60 16.61 -0.67 -16.42
CA ALA A 60 16.03 -1.23 -15.20
C ALA A 60 14.91 -2.21 -15.60
N ASP A 61 15.29 -3.45 -15.86
CA ASP A 61 14.35 -4.53 -16.11
C ASP A 61 14.13 -5.33 -14.81
N SER A 62 12.85 -5.52 -14.48
CA SER A 62 12.32 -6.64 -13.69
C SER A 62 12.53 -6.69 -12.16
N ILE A 63 11.85 -5.82 -11.41
CA ILE A 63 10.87 -6.35 -10.43
C ILE A 63 9.51 -6.21 -11.12
N VAL A 64 9.32 -7.02 -12.16
CA VAL A 64 7.99 -7.46 -12.54
C VAL A 64 7.53 -8.20 -11.30
N THR A 65 6.62 -7.59 -10.56
CA THR A 65 5.66 -8.37 -9.81
C THR A 65 5.16 -9.42 -10.79
N ASN A 66 5.59 -10.68 -10.60
CA ASN A 66 4.68 -11.78 -10.86
C ASN A 66 3.51 -11.52 -9.89
N ALA A 67 2.65 -10.60 -10.29
CA ALA A 67 1.24 -10.86 -10.26
C ALA A 67 1.16 -12.24 -10.93
N ASP A 68 1.14 -13.28 -10.09
CA ASP A 68 0.20 -14.36 -10.36
C ASP A 68 -1.02 -13.65 -10.94
N GLN A 69 -1.38 -14.05 -12.15
CA GLN A 69 -2.63 -13.66 -12.76
C GLN A 69 -3.73 -14.04 -11.76
N ALA A 70 -3.99 -13.16 -10.79
CA ALA A 70 -5.33 -12.85 -10.41
C ALA A 70 -5.89 -12.32 -11.72
N GLU A 71 -6.46 -13.24 -12.49
CA GLU A 71 -7.69 -12.93 -13.20
C GLU A 71 -8.46 -12.02 -12.25
N THR A 72 -8.40 -10.73 -12.53
CA THR A 72 -9.42 -9.83 -12.06
C THR A 72 -10.58 -10.31 -12.88
N THR A 73 -11.31 -11.30 -12.34
CA THR A 73 -12.53 -11.80 -12.94
C THR A 73 -13.41 -10.57 -12.96
N MET A 74 -13.41 -9.89 -14.10
CA MET A 74 -14.30 -8.80 -14.40
C MET A 74 -15.67 -9.44 -14.26
N TYR A 75 -16.33 -9.15 -13.14
CA TYR A 75 -17.61 -9.75 -12.79
C TYR A 75 -18.58 -9.34 -13.90
N GLN A 76 -18.79 -10.22 -14.87
CA GLN A 76 -19.90 -10.06 -15.80
C GLN A 76 -21.15 -10.25 -14.95
N PRO A 77 -22.06 -9.26 -14.89
CA PRO A 77 -23.26 -9.38 -14.09
C PRO A 77 -24.08 -10.54 -14.65
N ASP A 78 -24.18 -11.60 -13.87
CA ASP A 78 -25.03 -12.74 -14.17
C ASP A 78 -26.49 -12.23 -14.11
N THR A 79 -27.17 -12.18 -15.24
CA THR A 79 -28.49 -11.54 -15.39
C THR A 79 -29.65 -12.31 -14.74
N ASN A 80 -29.36 -13.39 -14.00
CA ASN A 80 -30.35 -14.17 -13.27
C ASN A 80 -30.24 -13.90 -11.76
N ARG A 81 -30.50 -12.65 -11.38
CA ARG A 81 -30.47 -12.20 -9.99
C ARG A 81 -31.69 -12.75 -9.24
N ALA A 82 -31.46 -13.63 -8.27
CA ALA A 82 -32.45 -13.91 -7.24
C ALA A 82 -32.42 -12.74 -6.25
N ASP A 83 -33.14 -11.68 -6.59
CA ASP A 83 -33.15 -10.42 -5.85
C ASP A 83 -33.74 -10.63 -4.45
N SER A 84 -32.90 -10.50 -3.41
CA SER A 84 -33.39 -10.55 -2.03
C SER A 84 -34.09 -9.24 -1.63
N GLY A 85 -33.89 -8.18 -2.41
CA GLY A 85 -34.60 -6.90 -2.27
C GLY A 85 -34.20 -6.05 -1.07
N LYS A 86 -32.99 -6.22 -0.53
CA LYS A 86 -32.50 -5.39 0.59
C LYS A 86 -32.18 -3.96 0.12
N ASN A 87 -32.38 -2.99 1.00
CA ASN A 87 -31.94 -1.61 0.80
C ASN A 87 -30.46 -1.44 1.20
N ILE A 88 -29.83 -0.35 0.77
CA ILE A 88 -28.42 -0.07 1.07
C ILE A 88 -28.12 0.04 2.58
N ASP A 89 -29.09 0.49 3.37
CA ASP A 89 -28.95 0.67 4.82
C ASP A 89 -29.23 -0.62 5.62
N ASP A 90 -29.64 -1.71 4.96
CA ASP A 90 -29.85 -3.01 5.61
C ASP A 90 -28.52 -3.73 5.87
N ASP A 91 -28.57 -4.82 6.65
CA ASP A 91 -27.41 -5.69 6.86
C ASP A 91 -27.24 -6.63 5.65
N TRP A 92 -26.23 -6.36 4.81
CA TRP A 92 -25.88 -7.13 3.61
C TRP A 92 -24.37 -7.35 3.50
N CYS A 93 -23.99 -8.43 2.82
CA CYS A 93 -22.59 -8.83 2.67
C CYS A 93 -22.14 -8.90 1.22
N ILE A 94 -23.03 -9.32 0.33
CA ILE A 94 -22.75 -9.51 -1.08
C ILE A 94 -23.72 -8.61 -1.87
N ALA A 95 -23.24 -7.42 -2.24
CA ALA A 95 -24.05 -6.35 -2.82
C ALA A 95 -24.85 -6.80 -4.06
N ASN A 96 -24.22 -7.55 -4.97
CA ASN A 96 -24.82 -7.97 -6.25
C ASN A 96 -25.85 -9.11 -6.11
N THR A 97 -25.92 -9.80 -4.97
CA THR A 97 -26.92 -10.85 -4.73
C THR A 97 -28.02 -10.40 -3.77
N GLU A 98 -27.70 -9.52 -2.83
CA GLU A 98 -28.61 -9.19 -1.73
C GLU A 98 -29.37 -7.87 -1.93
N LEU A 99 -28.73 -6.85 -2.49
CA LEU A 99 -29.34 -5.54 -2.67
C LEU A 99 -30.37 -5.54 -3.82
N ALA A 100 -31.36 -4.66 -3.73
CA ALA A 100 -32.15 -4.27 -4.89
C ALA A 100 -31.27 -3.58 -5.96
N ASP A 101 -31.68 -3.60 -7.22
CA ASP A 101 -30.87 -3.06 -8.33
C ASP A 101 -30.50 -1.58 -8.14
N SER A 102 -31.41 -0.73 -7.64
CA SER A 102 -31.13 0.68 -7.37
C SER A 102 -30.07 0.87 -6.27
N ASP A 103 -30.19 0.11 -5.19
CA ASP A 103 -29.28 0.15 -4.04
C ASP A 103 -27.92 -0.44 -4.38
N PHE A 104 -27.88 -1.44 -5.26
CA PHE A 104 -26.64 -1.97 -5.80
C PHE A 104 -25.87 -0.92 -6.61
N GLN A 105 -26.54 -0.16 -7.48
CA GLN A 105 -25.90 0.93 -8.23
C GLN A 105 -25.38 2.01 -7.30
N LEU A 106 -26.16 2.38 -6.28
CA LEU A 106 -25.74 3.33 -5.26
C LEU A 106 -24.54 2.83 -4.46
N ALA A 107 -24.51 1.55 -4.07
CA ALA A 107 -23.38 0.95 -3.38
C ALA A 107 -22.11 0.96 -4.25
N GLN A 108 -22.24 0.72 -5.57
CA GLN A 108 -21.12 0.83 -6.50
C GLN A 108 -20.58 2.27 -6.59
N GLU A 109 -21.46 3.27 -6.64
CA GLU A 109 -21.06 4.68 -6.63
C GLU A 109 -20.34 5.06 -5.34
N GLN A 110 -20.93 4.73 -4.17
CA GLN A 110 -20.31 4.98 -2.87
C GLN A 110 -18.95 4.27 -2.73
N LYS A 111 -18.84 3.03 -3.23
CA LYS A 111 -17.58 2.29 -3.25
C LYS A 111 -16.54 2.97 -4.12
N ARG A 112 -16.91 3.47 -5.30
CA ARG A 112 -16.01 4.26 -6.16
C ARG A 112 -15.53 5.53 -5.47
N GLU A 113 -16.41 6.26 -4.80
CA GLU A 113 -16.03 7.45 -4.02
C GLU A 113 -15.11 7.10 -2.86
N TRP A 114 -15.37 5.99 -2.18
CA TRP A 114 -14.51 5.48 -1.11
C TRP A 114 -13.12 5.12 -1.64
N ASP A 115 -13.01 4.48 -2.80
CA ASP A 115 -11.75 4.17 -3.48
C ASP A 115 -10.96 5.44 -3.81
N LEU A 116 -11.62 6.49 -4.31
CA LEU A 116 -10.98 7.79 -4.52
C LEU A 116 -10.49 8.40 -3.19
N ALA A 117 -11.33 8.37 -2.16
CA ALA A 117 -11.05 8.98 -0.86
C ALA A 117 -9.87 8.34 -0.16
N ARG A 118 -9.75 7.01 -0.22
CA ARG A 118 -8.64 6.24 0.37
C ARG A 118 -7.43 6.11 -0.54
N GLY A 119 -7.51 6.58 -1.79
CA GLY A 119 -6.41 6.52 -2.76
C GLY A 119 -6.17 5.13 -3.34
N ASP A 120 -7.22 4.31 -3.47
CA ASP A 120 -7.14 3.01 -4.12
C ASP A 120 -7.36 3.10 -5.64
N ILE A 121 -6.35 3.64 -6.32
CA ILE A 121 -6.29 3.63 -7.78
C ILE A 121 -4.91 3.11 -8.17
N SER A 122 -4.87 1.94 -8.80
CA SER A 122 -3.62 1.33 -9.25
C SER A 122 -3.24 1.83 -10.64
N LEU A 123 -2.07 2.45 -10.75
CA LEU A 123 -1.50 2.89 -12.03
C LEU A 123 -1.33 1.73 -13.01
N VAL A 124 -0.95 0.55 -12.52
CA VAL A 124 -0.76 -0.65 -13.35
C VAL A 124 -2.10 -1.11 -13.93
N VAL A 125 -3.16 -1.12 -13.12
CA VAL A 125 -4.51 -1.49 -13.56
C VAL A 125 -5.02 -0.50 -14.60
N VAL A 126 -4.89 0.81 -14.36
CA VAL A 126 -5.35 1.83 -15.30
C VAL A 126 -4.59 1.78 -16.64
N LYS A 127 -3.28 1.48 -16.61
CA LYS A 127 -2.51 1.27 -17.85
C LYS A 127 -2.96 0.02 -18.62
N ALA A 128 -3.34 -1.04 -17.93
CA ALA A 128 -3.81 -2.28 -18.56
C ALA A 128 -5.27 -2.17 -19.04
N ASN A 129 -6.09 -1.40 -18.33
CA ASN A 129 -7.49 -1.14 -18.63
C ASN A 129 -7.80 0.36 -18.43
N PRO A 130 -7.69 1.19 -19.48
CA PRO A 130 -8.03 2.60 -19.41
C PRO A 130 -9.49 2.88 -19.04
N ASP A 131 -10.39 1.91 -19.18
CA ASP A 131 -11.80 2.05 -18.81
C ASP A 131 -12.09 1.53 -17.39
N ALA A 132 -11.05 1.23 -16.60
CA ALA A 132 -11.21 0.82 -15.21
C ALA A 132 -11.91 1.91 -14.37
N PRO A 133 -12.66 1.52 -13.32
CA PRO A 133 -13.26 2.49 -12.42
C PRO A 133 -12.23 3.52 -11.92
N ASN A 134 -12.61 4.80 -11.96
CA ASN A 134 -11.81 5.94 -11.51
C ASN A 134 -10.50 6.19 -12.30
N ALA A 135 -10.30 5.51 -13.45
CA ALA A 135 -9.15 5.74 -14.32
C ALA A 135 -9.04 7.19 -14.81
N ASP A 136 -10.19 7.83 -15.06
CA ASP A 136 -10.33 9.20 -15.52
C ASP A 136 -9.65 10.23 -14.60
N TYR A 137 -9.52 9.93 -13.31
CA TYR A 137 -8.88 10.83 -12.35
C TYR A 137 -7.35 10.84 -12.44
N ILE A 138 -6.72 9.71 -12.82
CA ILE A 138 -5.26 9.62 -12.86
C ILE A 138 -4.68 9.65 -14.27
N GLN A 139 -5.48 9.29 -15.29
CA GLN A 139 -5.06 9.27 -16.70
C GLN A 139 -4.34 10.55 -17.16
N PRO A 140 -4.85 11.77 -16.87
CA PRO A 140 -4.18 13.00 -17.28
C PRO A 140 -2.74 13.13 -16.75
N TYR A 141 -2.43 12.50 -15.61
CA TYR A 141 -1.12 12.58 -14.95
C TYR A 141 -0.14 11.49 -15.40
N ILE A 142 -0.64 10.41 -16.01
CA ILE A 142 0.20 9.28 -16.48
C ILE A 142 1.16 9.74 -17.58
N GLU A 143 0.69 10.64 -18.44
CA GLU A 143 1.42 11.12 -19.62
C GLU A 143 2.30 12.34 -19.33
N LEU A 144 2.19 12.95 -18.15
CA LEU A 144 2.99 14.11 -17.79
C LEU A 144 4.47 13.77 -17.70
N SER A 145 5.31 14.78 -17.98
CA SER A 145 6.73 14.69 -17.67
C SER A 145 6.96 14.55 -16.15
N LYS A 146 8.12 14.03 -15.75
CA LYS A 146 8.48 13.92 -14.33
C LYS A 146 8.42 15.29 -13.63
N ASP A 147 8.94 16.32 -14.27
CA ASP A 147 9.01 17.67 -13.70
C ASP A 147 7.62 18.29 -13.53
N ASP A 148 6.74 18.13 -14.53
CA ASP A 148 5.36 18.60 -14.44
C ASP A 148 4.60 17.86 -13.33
N LEU A 149 4.76 16.53 -13.26
CA LEU A 149 4.12 15.72 -12.23
C LEU A 149 4.57 16.13 -10.81
N ILE A 150 5.87 16.42 -10.64
CA ILE A 150 6.40 16.95 -9.37
C ILE A 150 5.83 18.35 -9.08
N ALA A 151 5.67 19.20 -10.10
CA ALA A 151 5.10 20.53 -9.93
C ALA A 151 3.63 20.46 -9.46
N HIS A 152 2.83 19.56 -10.02
CA HIS A 152 1.47 19.30 -9.54
C HIS A 152 1.48 18.74 -8.11
N ALA A 153 2.32 17.76 -7.82
CA ALA A 153 2.40 17.13 -6.51
C ALA A 153 2.79 18.12 -5.39
N LYS A 154 3.57 19.16 -5.68
CA LYS A 154 3.91 20.23 -4.73
C LYS A 154 2.70 21.07 -4.28
N ASN A 155 1.63 21.08 -5.06
CA ASN A 155 0.39 21.80 -4.73
C ASN A 155 -0.64 20.90 -4.02
N ASP A 156 -0.21 19.79 -3.42
CA ASP A 156 -1.06 18.81 -2.76
C ASP A 156 -2.14 18.19 -3.68
N ASP A 157 -1.90 18.18 -5.00
CA ASP A 157 -2.74 17.49 -5.98
C ASP A 157 -2.67 15.97 -5.74
N LYS A 158 -3.75 15.42 -5.17
CA LYS A 158 -3.81 14.02 -4.73
C LYS A 158 -3.58 13.03 -5.87
N TYR A 159 -4.07 13.33 -7.08
CA TYR A 159 -3.97 12.40 -8.20
C TYR A 159 -2.57 12.44 -8.83
N ALA A 160 -1.96 13.63 -8.91
CA ALA A 160 -0.56 13.76 -9.27
C ALA A 160 0.35 13.03 -8.28
N LEU A 161 0.12 13.22 -6.97
CA LEU A 161 0.84 12.52 -5.91
C LEU A 161 0.68 10.99 -6.03
N LEU A 162 -0.53 10.51 -6.31
CA LEU A 162 -0.83 9.09 -6.43
C LEU A 162 -0.09 8.45 -7.62
N VAL A 163 -0.05 9.14 -8.76
CA VAL A 163 0.73 8.70 -9.93
C VAL A 163 2.23 8.80 -9.65
N LEU A 164 2.70 9.88 -9.03
CA LEU A 164 4.11 10.09 -8.66
C LEU A 164 4.61 8.98 -7.74
N ALA A 165 3.80 8.54 -6.77
CA ALA A 165 4.15 7.48 -5.84
C ALA A 165 4.29 6.10 -6.50
N GLN A 166 3.58 5.86 -7.60
CA GLN A 166 3.49 4.55 -8.26
C GLN A 166 4.36 4.42 -9.51
N ARG A 167 4.78 5.52 -10.13
CA ARG A 167 5.59 5.50 -11.35
C ARG A 167 6.99 4.92 -11.10
N PRO A 168 7.45 3.93 -11.89
CA PRO A 168 8.74 3.27 -11.68
C PRO A 168 9.95 4.13 -12.06
N ASP A 169 9.77 5.13 -12.93
CA ASP A 169 10.79 6.07 -13.37
C ASP A 169 11.06 7.23 -12.37
N ILE A 170 10.28 7.29 -11.29
CA ILE A 170 10.44 8.27 -10.21
C ILE A 170 11.36 7.72 -9.14
N ASP A 171 12.27 8.57 -8.64
CA ASP A 171 13.20 8.20 -7.59
C ASP A 171 12.47 7.73 -6.33
N SER A 172 13.01 6.72 -5.66
CA SER A 172 12.40 6.11 -4.48
C SER A 172 12.07 7.12 -3.39
N LYS A 173 12.92 8.13 -3.18
CA LYS A 173 12.70 9.20 -2.20
C LYS A 173 11.50 10.08 -2.54
N ASP A 174 11.31 10.40 -3.82
CA ASP A 174 10.18 11.21 -4.25
C ASP A 174 8.87 10.41 -4.20
N ARG A 175 8.92 9.12 -4.54
CA ARG A 175 7.79 8.19 -4.36
C ARG A 175 7.38 8.06 -2.90
N GLU A 176 8.35 7.89 -2.01
CA GLU A 176 8.11 7.81 -0.56
C GLU A 176 7.56 9.14 -0.01
N ARG A 177 8.10 10.28 -0.45
CA ARG A 177 7.59 11.60 -0.07
C ARG A 177 6.14 11.78 -0.53
N ALA A 178 5.82 11.37 -1.75
CA ALA A 178 4.46 11.41 -2.28
C ALA A 178 3.51 10.52 -1.46
N ALA A 179 3.91 9.29 -1.14
CA ALA A 179 3.10 8.39 -0.31
C ALA A 179 2.86 8.96 1.10
N LYS A 180 3.91 9.47 1.78
CA LYS A 180 3.76 10.14 3.09
C LYS A 180 2.81 11.34 3.00
N GLN A 181 2.94 12.12 1.95
CA GLN A 181 2.11 13.27 1.68
C GLN A 181 0.63 12.88 1.50
N LEU A 182 0.34 11.80 0.77
CA LEU A 182 -1.02 11.29 0.60
C LEU A 182 -1.63 10.80 1.92
N VAL A 183 -0.84 10.15 2.79
CA VAL A 183 -1.30 9.74 4.12
C VAL A 183 -1.64 10.95 4.99
N ILE A 184 -0.85 12.04 4.92
CA ILE A 184 -1.19 13.30 5.58
C ILE A 184 -2.53 13.84 5.05
N LEU A 185 -2.79 13.71 3.75
CA LEU A 185 -4.06 14.11 3.13
C LEU A 185 -5.23 13.14 3.42
N GLY A 186 -4.98 12.06 4.17
CA GLY A 186 -5.99 11.11 4.65
C GLY A 186 -6.16 9.85 3.81
N GLN A 187 -5.34 9.62 2.78
CA GLN A 187 -5.40 8.41 1.97
C GLN A 187 -4.68 7.23 2.66
N THR A 188 -5.28 6.05 2.63
CA THR A 188 -4.83 4.87 3.38
C THR A 188 -4.45 3.68 2.50
N SER A 189 -4.92 3.57 1.27
CA SER A 189 -4.74 2.34 0.48
C SER A 189 -3.33 2.25 -0.15
N GLN A 190 -3.20 2.56 -1.45
CA GLN A 190 -1.91 2.52 -2.16
C GLN A 190 -0.78 3.28 -1.44
N PRO A 191 -1.02 4.45 -0.81
CA PRO A 191 0.02 5.14 -0.05
C PRO A 191 0.60 4.31 1.11
N LEU A 192 -0.22 3.67 1.95
CA LEU A 192 0.30 2.84 3.04
C LEU A 192 0.97 1.58 2.50
N SER A 193 0.44 0.96 1.45
CA SER A 193 1.08 -0.18 0.78
C SER A 193 2.50 0.16 0.32
N LEU A 194 2.69 1.32 -0.33
CA LEU A 194 4.00 1.79 -0.76
C LEU A 194 4.95 2.06 0.42
N LEU A 195 4.44 2.62 1.51
CA LEU A 195 5.25 2.83 2.72
C LEU A 195 5.65 1.51 3.39
N ILE A 196 4.75 0.52 3.42
CA ILE A 196 5.07 -0.83 3.92
C ILE A 196 6.15 -1.47 3.06
N ILE A 197 6.00 -1.44 1.72
CA ILE A 197 7.02 -1.97 0.80
C ILE A 197 8.37 -1.31 1.05
N HIS A 198 8.37 0.02 1.23
CA HIS A 198 9.59 0.76 1.56
C HIS A 198 10.21 0.30 2.89
N GLU A 199 9.46 0.31 3.98
CA GLU A 199 9.97 -0.06 5.31
C GLU A 199 10.47 -1.51 5.35
N ILE A 200 9.74 -2.46 4.76
CA ILE A 200 10.14 -3.87 4.67
C ILE A 200 11.41 -4.02 3.82
N SER A 201 11.56 -3.26 2.73
CA SER A 201 12.79 -3.26 1.94
C SER A 201 13.99 -2.73 2.74
N GLN A 202 13.80 -1.67 3.54
CA GLN A 202 14.87 -1.15 4.41
C GLN A 202 15.22 -2.15 5.52
N ALA A 203 14.21 -2.79 6.12
CA ALA A 203 14.41 -3.87 7.10
C ALA A 203 15.23 -5.02 6.51
N GLN A 204 14.93 -5.42 5.26
CA GLN A 204 15.68 -6.45 4.56
C GLN A 204 17.14 -6.07 4.37
N VAL A 205 17.41 -4.87 3.87
CA VAL A 205 18.76 -4.37 3.63
C VAL A 205 19.56 -4.34 4.94
N ALA A 206 18.97 -3.81 6.01
CA ALA A 206 19.60 -3.77 7.33
C ALA A 206 19.87 -5.18 7.88
N TYR A 207 18.91 -6.11 7.74
CA TYR A 207 19.08 -7.50 8.16
C TYR A 207 20.18 -8.21 7.36
N GLN A 208 20.23 -8.05 6.04
CA GLN A 208 21.24 -8.68 5.19
C GLN A 208 22.64 -8.14 5.45
N LYS A 209 22.77 -6.84 5.72
CA LYS A 209 24.05 -6.19 6.03
C LYS A 209 24.66 -6.73 7.32
N GLU A 210 23.86 -6.88 8.36
CA GLU A 210 24.31 -7.31 9.69
C GLU A 210 24.15 -8.82 9.92
N ASN A 211 23.47 -9.52 9.01
CA ASN A 211 23.04 -10.92 9.12
C ASN A 211 22.36 -11.23 10.46
N ALA A 212 21.60 -10.28 11.00
CA ALA A 212 20.98 -10.35 12.31
C ALA A 212 19.82 -9.35 12.45
N VAL A 213 18.92 -9.62 13.40
CA VAL A 213 17.88 -8.66 13.79
C VAL A 213 18.49 -7.57 14.68
N VAL A 214 18.89 -6.47 14.06
CA VAL A 214 19.41 -5.27 14.75
C VAL A 214 18.31 -4.25 15.05
N PRO A 215 18.54 -3.24 15.92
CA PRO A 215 17.52 -2.24 16.25
C PRO A 215 16.89 -1.52 15.05
N GLU A 216 17.64 -1.35 13.97
CA GLU A 216 17.15 -0.75 12.71
C GLU A 216 16.08 -1.63 12.04
N VAL A 217 16.30 -2.95 11.95
CA VAL A 217 15.32 -3.91 11.42
C VAL A 217 14.03 -3.83 12.23
N LYS A 218 14.16 -3.83 13.57
CA LYS A 218 13.01 -3.73 14.49
C LYS A 218 12.22 -2.43 14.30
N LYS A 219 12.92 -1.30 14.13
CA LYS A 219 12.29 0.00 13.86
C LYS A 219 11.44 -0.04 12.59
N HIS A 220 11.98 -0.58 11.50
CA HIS A 220 11.27 -0.67 10.22
C HIS A 220 10.05 -1.61 10.28
N VAL A 221 10.17 -2.74 10.98
CA VAL A 221 9.02 -3.63 11.21
C VAL A 221 7.98 -2.96 12.11
N ALA A 222 8.37 -2.26 13.17
CA ALA A 222 7.43 -1.52 14.01
C ALA A 222 6.68 -0.41 13.24
N ASN A 223 7.36 0.30 12.34
CA ASN A 223 6.72 1.27 11.44
C ASN A 223 5.71 0.58 10.51
N THR A 224 6.10 -0.54 9.90
CA THR A 224 5.23 -1.36 9.04
C THR A 224 3.94 -1.74 9.77
N LEU A 225 4.05 -2.28 10.98
CA LEU A 225 2.89 -2.68 11.78
C LEU A 225 2.04 -1.50 12.24
N SER A 226 2.65 -0.33 12.44
CA SER A 226 1.90 0.90 12.72
C SER A 226 1.06 1.34 11.51
N TYR A 227 1.58 1.21 10.29
CA TYR A 227 0.79 1.44 9.07
C TYR A 227 -0.32 0.41 8.89
N VAL A 228 -0.06 -0.87 9.16
CA VAL A 228 -1.10 -1.92 9.14
C VAL A 228 -2.22 -1.59 10.11
N LYS A 229 -1.89 -1.31 11.39
CA LYS A 229 -2.89 -0.98 12.40
C LYS A 229 -3.67 0.28 12.03
N TYR A 230 -2.99 1.31 11.55
CA TYR A 230 -3.61 2.56 11.12
C TYR A 230 -4.59 2.35 9.95
N GLY A 231 -4.26 1.51 8.96
CA GLY A 231 -5.20 1.14 7.89
C GLY A 231 -6.44 0.43 8.44
N LEU A 232 -6.24 -0.57 9.32
CA LEU A 232 -7.35 -1.33 9.92
C LEU A 232 -8.29 -0.45 10.77
N THR A 233 -7.76 0.52 11.53
CA THR A 233 -8.60 1.47 12.29
C THR A 233 -9.40 2.41 11.39
N ARG A 234 -8.92 2.65 10.15
CA ARG A 234 -9.59 3.44 9.13
C ARG A 234 -10.47 2.61 8.18
N LYS A 235 -10.71 1.34 8.51
CA LYS A 235 -11.49 0.40 7.69
C LYS A 235 -10.91 0.19 6.28
N ASP A 236 -9.59 0.20 6.17
CA ASP A 236 -8.86 -0.08 4.94
C ASP A 236 -7.78 -1.16 5.18
N PRO A 237 -8.04 -2.44 4.81
CA PRO A 237 -7.12 -3.53 5.04
C PRO A 237 -6.05 -3.67 3.94
N THR A 238 -5.94 -2.74 2.98
CA THR A 238 -4.92 -2.81 1.90
C THR A 238 -3.50 -2.93 2.46
N ALA A 239 -3.21 -2.21 3.54
CA ALA A 239 -1.93 -2.29 4.26
C ALA A 239 -1.68 -3.69 4.86
N LEU A 240 -2.70 -4.32 5.45
CA LEU A 240 -2.63 -5.70 5.96
C LEU A 240 -2.32 -6.69 4.83
N LEU A 241 -3.04 -6.62 3.72
CA LEU A 241 -2.82 -7.47 2.54
C LEU A 241 -1.37 -7.35 2.03
N THR A 242 -0.84 -6.13 2.02
CA THR A 242 0.55 -5.86 1.60
C THR A 242 1.56 -6.49 2.57
N TYR A 243 1.32 -6.40 3.87
CA TYR A 243 2.16 -7.05 4.88
C TYR A 243 2.12 -8.58 4.75
N LEU A 244 0.93 -9.16 4.59
CA LEU A 244 0.75 -10.61 4.45
C LEU A 244 1.43 -11.17 3.19
N LEU A 245 1.54 -10.39 2.13
CA LEU A 245 2.33 -10.74 0.95
C LEU A 245 3.79 -11.04 1.32
N PHE A 246 4.42 -10.19 2.14
CA PHE A 246 5.81 -10.40 2.57
C PHE A 246 5.95 -11.60 3.52
N VAL A 247 4.98 -11.81 4.42
CA VAL A 247 4.92 -13.01 5.27
C VAL A 247 4.88 -14.27 4.39
N LYS A 248 3.97 -14.31 3.41
CA LYS A 248 3.87 -15.42 2.45
C LYS A 248 5.19 -15.64 1.70
N GLN A 249 5.77 -14.58 1.13
CA GLN A 249 7.03 -14.65 0.38
C GLN A 249 8.18 -15.21 1.23
N HIS A 250 8.24 -14.88 2.52
CA HIS A 250 9.20 -15.47 3.44
C HIS A 250 9.01 -16.99 3.55
N HIS A 251 7.78 -17.44 3.82
CA HIS A 251 7.47 -18.87 3.93
C HIS A 251 7.71 -19.64 2.63
N GLU A 252 7.58 -18.98 1.48
CA GLU A 252 7.89 -19.55 0.15
C GLU A 252 9.39 -19.50 -0.20
N GLY A 253 10.24 -19.00 0.70
CA GLY A 253 11.68 -18.90 0.50
C GLY A 253 12.11 -17.81 -0.49
N GLN A 254 11.20 -16.90 -0.85
CA GLN A 254 11.46 -15.75 -1.72
C GLN A 254 12.01 -14.55 -0.93
N PHE A 255 11.88 -14.58 0.39
CA PHE A 255 12.26 -13.48 1.27
C PHE A 255 13.09 -13.97 2.46
N VAL A 256 14.27 -13.38 2.65
CA VAL A 256 15.31 -13.95 3.55
C VAL A 256 14.97 -13.79 5.03
N PHE A 257 14.33 -12.67 5.42
CA PHE A 257 14.00 -12.42 6.81
C PHE A 257 12.50 -12.68 7.07
N ASP A 258 12.18 -13.16 8.26
CA ASP A 258 10.82 -13.40 8.70
C ASP A 258 10.27 -12.17 9.43
N PRO A 259 9.32 -11.40 8.87
CA PRO A 259 8.76 -10.24 9.54
C PRO A 259 8.01 -10.59 10.84
N GLU A 260 7.48 -11.80 10.99
CA GLU A 260 6.70 -12.23 12.17
C GLU A 260 7.55 -12.51 13.42
N SER A 261 8.85 -12.76 13.26
CA SER A 261 9.77 -13.08 14.37
C SER A 261 10.70 -11.92 14.77
N VAL A 262 10.63 -10.77 14.10
CA VAL A 262 11.51 -9.62 14.38
C VAL A 262 11.24 -8.99 15.75
N LEU A 263 9.98 -8.89 16.15
CA LEU A 263 9.56 -8.25 17.40
C LEU A 263 9.20 -9.26 18.50
N SER A 264 9.69 -9.00 19.71
CA SER A 264 9.26 -9.70 20.92
C SER A 264 7.82 -9.33 21.32
N ASP A 265 7.20 -10.10 22.22
CA ASP A 265 5.83 -9.81 22.69
C ASP A 265 5.76 -8.44 23.36
N GLU A 266 6.80 -8.07 24.11
CA GLU A 266 6.90 -6.76 24.74
C GLU A 266 6.96 -5.64 23.68
N GLU A 267 7.72 -5.83 22.59
CA GLU A 267 7.80 -4.85 21.50
C GLU A 267 6.51 -4.76 20.70
N LEU A 268 5.82 -5.89 20.47
CA LEU A 268 4.50 -5.93 19.84
C LEU A 268 3.46 -5.16 20.67
N SER A 269 3.49 -5.28 22.00
CA SER A 269 2.59 -4.54 22.89
C SER A 269 2.74 -3.01 22.79
N ARG A 270 3.86 -2.53 22.25
CA ARG A 270 4.13 -1.09 22.09
C ARG A 270 3.63 -0.53 20.76
N ILE A 271 3.16 -1.36 19.82
CA ILE A 271 2.71 -0.88 18.49
C ILE A 271 1.53 0.08 18.61
N ASP A 272 0.68 -0.03 19.63
CA ASP A 272 -0.40 0.93 19.90
C ASP A 272 0.15 2.34 20.14
N SER A 273 1.20 2.44 20.97
CA SER A 273 1.88 3.71 21.22
C SER A 273 2.63 4.23 19.99
N HIS A 274 3.16 3.35 19.14
CA HIS A 274 3.76 3.75 17.86
C HIS A 274 2.71 4.28 16.88
N THR A 275 1.56 3.62 16.80
CA THR A 275 0.43 4.02 15.95
C THR A 275 -0.15 5.35 16.43
N GLN A 276 -0.26 5.56 17.75
CA GLN A 276 -0.68 6.85 18.29
C GLN A 276 0.29 7.98 17.89
N LYS A 277 1.61 7.76 18.01
CA LYS A 277 2.62 8.75 17.57
C LYS A 277 2.52 9.04 16.08
N LEU A 278 2.22 8.03 15.25
CA LEU A 278 1.96 8.22 13.83
C LEU A 278 0.75 9.14 13.64
N THR A 279 -0.39 8.86 14.28
CA THR A 279 -1.60 9.69 14.21
C THR A 279 -1.34 11.12 14.68
N ASP A 280 -0.67 11.32 15.82
CA ASP A 280 -0.33 12.64 16.36
C ASP A 280 0.55 13.45 15.37
N MET A 281 1.51 12.77 14.73
CA MET A 281 2.36 13.38 13.71
C MET A 281 1.55 13.79 12.47
N LEU A 282 0.65 12.92 12.01
CA LEU A 282 -0.23 13.23 10.88
C LEU A 282 -1.14 14.41 11.20
N ASP A 283 -1.77 14.44 12.38
CA ASP A 283 -2.65 15.53 12.81
C ASP A 283 -1.89 16.85 12.97
N SER A 284 -0.67 16.82 13.48
CA SER A 284 0.21 18.00 13.50
C SER A 284 0.49 18.54 12.09
N ARG A 285 0.74 17.65 11.12
CA ARG A 285 0.97 18.05 9.71
C ARG A 285 -0.31 18.55 9.03
N ARG A 286 -1.46 17.96 9.34
CA ARG A 286 -2.77 18.35 8.84
C ARG A 286 -3.20 19.72 9.38
N ALA A 287 -2.95 19.99 10.65
CA ALA A 287 -3.23 21.29 11.27
C ALA A 287 -2.48 22.44 10.57
N LYS A 288 -1.22 22.21 10.15
CA LYS A 288 -0.42 23.17 9.37
C LYS A 288 -1.03 23.51 7.99
N ARG A 289 -2.03 22.74 7.55
CA ARG A 289 -2.74 22.88 6.27
C ARG A 289 -4.23 23.18 6.43
N TYR A 290 -4.67 23.49 7.64
CA TYR A 290 -6.08 23.72 7.95
C TYR A 290 -6.99 22.52 7.61
N LEU A 291 -6.42 21.31 7.62
CA LEU A 291 -7.17 20.08 7.49
C LEU A 291 -7.63 19.61 8.88
N PRO A 292 -8.83 19.01 9.01
CA PRO A 292 -9.30 18.49 10.28
C PRO A 292 -8.39 17.33 10.76
N PRO A 293 -8.30 17.08 12.07
CA PRO A 293 -7.69 15.85 12.60
C PRO A 293 -8.24 14.59 11.91
N ILE A 294 -7.43 13.54 11.78
CA ILE A 294 -7.81 12.29 11.10
C ILE A 294 -9.01 11.63 11.78
N GLN A 295 -9.05 11.67 13.11
CA GLN A 295 -10.16 11.10 13.89
C GLN A 295 -11.51 11.78 13.58
N ASP A 296 -11.49 13.03 13.10
CA ASP A 296 -12.68 13.78 12.72
C ASP A 296 -13.07 13.54 11.24
N VAL A 297 -12.24 12.83 10.47
CA VAL A 297 -12.57 12.41 9.11
C VAL A 297 -13.50 11.21 9.20
N GLU A 298 -14.74 11.40 8.78
CA GLU A 298 -15.78 10.38 8.74
C GLU A 298 -15.33 9.17 7.90
N ILE A 299 -15.70 7.97 8.38
CA ILE A 299 -15.58 6.72 7.63
C ILE A 299 -16.97 6.43 7.07
N PRO A 300 -17.17 6.44 5.74
CA PRO A 300 -18.50 6.23 5.17
C PRO A 300 -19.00 4.81 5.43
N ALA A 301 -20.32 4.61 5.49
CA ALA A 301 -20.92 3.30 5.77
C ALA A 301 -20.44 2.20 4.80
N ILE A 302 -20.29 2.52 3.51
CA ILE A 302 -19.78 1.58 2.50
C ILE A 302 -18.40 1.01 2.83
N ALA A 303 -17.56 1.74 3.59
CA ALA A 303 -16.22 1.28 3.95
C ALA A 303 -16.27 0.05 4.88
N TYR A 304 -17.35 -0.16 5.63
CA TYR A 304 -17.50 -1.32 6.50
C TYR A 304 -17.78 -2.60 5.69
N HIS A 305 -18.65 -2.51 4.67
CA HIS A 305 -18.90 -3.62 3.74
C HIS A 305 -17.66 -3.93 2.90
N ASP A 306 -16.96 -2.88 2.44
CA ASP A 306 -15.69 -3.02 1.72
C ASP A 306 -14.59 -3.67 2.58
N TYR A 307 -14.52 -3.28 3.86
CA TYR A 307 -13.60 -3.87 4.82
C TYR A 307 -13.83 -5.37 5.01
N ASP A 308 -15.09 -5.81 5.18
CA ASP A 308 -15.43 -7.24 5.27
C ASP A 308 -15.11 -7.98 3.96
N TYR A 309 -15.36 -7.37 2.80
CA TYR A 309 -15.00 -7.94 1.50
C TYR A 309 -13.49 -8.16 1.36
N GLU A 310 -12.69 -7.14 1.66
CA GLU A 310 -11.23 -7.25 1.56
C GLU A 310 -10.62 -8.14 2.66
N LEU A 311 -11.24 -8.25 3.85
CA LEU A 311 -10.85 -9.26 4.83
C LEU A 311 -11.19 -10.67 4.35
N ALA A 312 -12.33 -10.90 3.71
CA ALA A 312 -12.64 -12.18 3.09
C ALA A 312 -11.61 -12.53 2.00
N ARG A 313 -11.19 -11.54 1.21
CA ARG A 313 -10.09 -11.69 0.25
C ARG A 313 -8.76 -12.02 0.95
N ALA A 314 -8.45 -11.36 2.07
CA ALA A 314 -7.25 -11.65 2.85
C ALA A 314 -7.26 -13.09 3.39
N HIS A 315 -8.38 -13.57 3.93
CA HIS A 315 -8.55 -14.97 4.33
C HIS A 315 -8.43 -15.91 3.14
N HIS A 316 -9.03 -15.60 2.00
CA HIS A 316 -8.93 -16.45 0.82
C HIS A 316 -7.49 -16.61 0.30
N LEU A 317 -6.74 -15.50 0.23
CA LEU A 317 -5.38 -15.48 -0.33
C LEU A 317 -4.29 -15.89 0.66
N TYR A 318 -4.50 -15.62 1.95
CA TYR A 318 -3.47 -15.69 2.98
C TYR A 318 -3.90 -16.47 4.23
N ASP A 319 -4.94 -17.29 4.20
CA ASP A 319 -5.59 -17.91 5.37
C ASP A 319 -4.61 -18.35 6.47
N THR A 320 -3.69 -19.26 6.13
CA THR A 320 -2.73 -19.82 7.09
C THR A 320 -1.79 -18.75 7.65
N TYR A 321 -1.41 -17.75 6.85
CA TYR A 321 -0.55 -16.66 7.28
C TYR A 321 -1.29 -15.64 8.14
N LEU A 322 -2.56 -15.34 7.84
CA LEU A 322 -3.38 -14.42 8.61
C LEU A 322 -3.87 -15.06 9.93
N THR A 323 -4.53 -16.21 9.86
CA THR A 323 -5.13 -16.88 11.02
C THR A 323 -4.09 -17.41 12.01
N ASN A 324 -2.85 -17.69 11.58
CA ASN A 324 -1.77 -18.09 12.49
C ASN A 324 -0.77 -16.98 12.80
N SER A 325 -0.92 -15.77 12.23
CA SER A 325 0.00 -14.66 12.52
C SER A 325 -0.06 -14.30 13.99
N ARG A 326 1.08 -14.43 14.67
CA ARG A 326 1.26 -13.94 16.04
C ARG A 326 1.17 -12.42 16.08
N THR A 327 1.74 -11.78 15.07
CA THR A 327 1.84 -10.32 14.98
C THR A 327 0.47 -9.68 14.79
N ILE A 328 -0.34 -10.17 13.83
CA ILE A 328 -1.68 -9.63 13.57
C ILE A 328 -2.62 -9.91 14.74
N LYS A 329 -2.54 -11.10 15.36
CA LYS A 329 -3.32 -11.40 16.59
C LYS A 329 -3.03 -10.44 17.74
N ALA A 330 -1.76 -10.08 17.93
CA ALA A 330 -1.37 -9.13 18.96
C ALA A 330 -1.81 -7.70 18.62
N LEU A 331 -1.87 -7.37 17.32
CA LEU A 331 -2.11 -6.02 16.82
C LEU A 331 -3.59 -5.66 16.71
N TYR A 332 -4.38 -6.57 16.13
CA TYR A 332 -5.77 -6.35 15.75
C TYR A 332 -6.45 -7.73 15.61
N PRO A 333 -6.77 -8.40 16.73
CA PRO A 333 -7.25 -9.78 16.75
C PRO A 333 -8.51 -9.99 15.90
N GLU A 334 -9.37 -8.98 15.82
CA GLU A 334 -10.61 -9.00 15.04
C GLU A 334 -10.36 -9.21 13.54
N ALA A 335 -9.20 -8.81 13.00
CA ALA A 335 -8.84 -9.05 11.60
C ALA A 335 -8.43 -10.51 11.32
N THR A 336 -8.19 -11.30 12.37
CA THR A 336 -7.91 -12.74 12.25
C THR A 336 -9.16 -13.61 12.43
N GLU A 337 -10.23 -13.00 12.93
CA GLU A 337 -11.53 -13.62 13.11
C GLU A 337 -12.38 -13.40 11.85
N ARG A 338 -13.10 -14.45 11.45
CA ARG A 338 -14.03 -14.36 10.32
C ARG A 338 -15.38 -13.90 10.84
N SER A 339 -15.75 -12.64 10.56
CA SER A 339 -17.09 -12.13 10.84
C SER A 339 -18.15 -12.96 10.10
N PRO A 340 -19.44 -12.93 10.51
CA PRO A 340 -20.51 -13.60 9.76
C PRO A 340 -20.54 -13.17 8.28
N CYS A 341 -20.17 -11.92 8.01
CA CYS A 341 -20.12 -11.38 6.67
C CYS A 341 -18.96 -11.94 5.86
N VAL A 342 -17.75 -11.99 6.46
CA VAL A 342 -16.57 -12.63 5.89
C VAL A 342 -16.85 -14.11 5.56
N GLU A 343 -17.48 -14.87 6.46
CA GLU A 343 -17.84 -16.27 6.20
C GLU A 343 -18.85 -16.41 5.05
N THR A 344 -19.85 -15.52 5.00
CA THR A 344 -20.84 -15.49 3.91
C THR A 344 -20.14 -15.30 2.56
N ILE A 345 -19.24 -14.31 2.46
CA ILE A 345 -18.46 -14.03 1.24
C ILE A 345 -17.57 -15.23 0.87
N LEU A 346 -16.83 -15.80 1.83
CA LEU A 346 -15.96 -16.95 1.60
C LEU A 346 -16.74 -18.18 1.10
N SER A 347 -17.93 -18.44 1.65
CA SER A 347 -18.79 -19.53 1.22
C SER A 347 -19.25 -19.38 -0.24
N HIS A 348 -19.46 -18.13 -0.68
CA HIS A 348 -19.83 -17.81 -2.05
C HIS A 348 -18.65 -18.04 -3.00
N VAL A 349 -17.45 -17.55 -2.66
CA VAL A 349 -16.22 -17.78 -3.46
C VAL A 349 -15.90 -19.28 -3.59
N GLY A 350 -16.03 -20.04 -2.49
CA GLY A 350 -15.76 -21.49 -2.49
C GLY A 350 -16.78 -22.33 -3.25
N SER A 351 -18.00 -21.82 -3.49
CA SER A 351 -19.03 -22.52 -4.27
C SER A 351 -18.91 -22.28 -5.77
N ALA A 352 -18.38 -21.13 -6.21
CA ALA A 352 -18.10 -20.84 -7.62
C ALA A 352 -16.91 -21.63 -8.21
N ALA A 353 -16.06 -22.22 -7.37
CA ALA A 353 -14.90 -23.02 -7.78
C ALA A 353 -15.20 -24.54 -7.95
N LYS A 354 -16.47 -24.95 -7.79
CA LYS A 354 -16.95 -26.32 -8.00
C LYS A 354 -17.88 -26.38 -9.19
#